data_AF-A0A928EN57-F1
#
_entry.id   AF-A0A928EN57-F1
#
_cell.length_a   1.000
_cell.length_b   1.000
_cell.length_c   1.000
_cell.angle_alpha   90.00
_cell.angle_beta   90.00
_cell.angle_gamma   90.00
#
_symmetry.space_group_name_H-M   'P 1'
#
loop_
_entity.id
_entity.type
_entity.pdbx_description
1 polymer ?
#
loop_
_entity_poly.entity_id
_entity_poly.type
_entity_poly.pdbx_seq_one_letter_code
_entity_poly.pdbx_strand_id
1 'polypeptide(L)'
;MNDIKSYIKEKLTEFNDKYNVKHKLDSCWGNDKDMKRQWKRDCENVRLQWQDVNSVSDVKMYIERYASIVERYQNIRGVYLDSYDMDLALYRVISALQKMAQCYDYEALGFNGCNKEEIDALFDRLYQVFNDMEDVNIRRAMQD
;
A
#
# COMPACT_ATOMS: atom_id res chain seq x y z
N MET A 1 -26.06 1.84 -10.37
CA MET A 1 -25.36 2.06 -9.11
C MET A 1 -24.15 1.12 -8.99
N ASN A 2 -23.27 1.12 -10.00
CA ASN A 2 -22.10 0.22 -10.13
C ASN A 2 -20.80 1.01 -10.37
N ASP A 3 -20.85 2.33 -10.26
CA ASP A 3 -19.85 3.23 -10.80
C ASP A 3 -18.65 3.40 -9.86
N ILE A 4 -18.87 3.63 -8.56
CA ILE A 4 -17.78 3.91 -7.61
C ILE A 4 -16.94 2.67 -7.30
N LYS A 5 -17.57 1.53 -7.05
CA LYS A 5 -16.87 0.25 -6.84
C LYS A 5 -15.96 -0.11 -8.02
N SER A 6 -16.47 0.06 -9.24
CA SER A 6 -15.70 -0.22 -10.47
C SER A 6 -14.57 0.79 -10.62
N TYR A 7 -14.84 2.06 -10.33
CA TYR A 7 -13.85 3.13 -10.35
C TYR A 7 -12.66 2.90 -9.40
N ILE A 8 -12.91 2.50 -8.15
CA ILE A 8 -11.82 2.17 -7.20
C ILE A 8 -11.01 0.97 -7.72
N LYS A 9 -11.66 -0.04 -8.32
CA LYS A 9 -10.98 -1.20 -8.91
C LYS A 9 -10.14 -0.82 -10.12
N GLU A 10 -10.63 0.05 -10.98
CA GLU A 10 -9.89 0.57 -12.14
C GLU A 10 -8.63 1.29 -11.68
N LYS A 11 -8.76 2.25 -10.75
CA LYS A 11 -7.62 2.97 -10.15
C LYS A 11 -6.63 2.02 -9.47
N LEU A 12 -7.10 1.01 -8.74
CA LEU A 12 -6.24 -0.02 -8.16
C LEU A 12 -5.50 -0.85 -9.22
N THR A 13 -6.17 -1.16 -10.32
CA THR A 13 -5.59 -1.93 -11.42
C THR A 13 -4.51 -1.10 -12.11
N GLU A 14 -4.81 0.15 -12.46
CA GLU A 14 -3.84 1.09 -13.02
C GLU A 14 -2.62 1.30 -12.11
N PHE A 15 -2.82 1.38 -10.80
CA PHE A 15 -1.73 1.47 -9.83
C PHE A 15 -0.89 0.19 -9.82
N ASN A 16 -1.52 -0.98 -9.72
CA ASN A 16 -0.81 -2.26 -9.62
C ASN A 16 -0.11 -2.66 -10.92
N ASP A 17 -0.64 -2.30 -12.08
CA ASP A 17 -0.02 -2.55 -13.39
C ASP A 17 1.31 -1.81 -13.52
N LYS A 18 1.39 -0.61 -12.93
CA LYS A 18 2.62 0.19 -12.90
C LYS A 18 3.55 -0.20 -11.75
N TYR A 19 2.98 -0.53 -10.59
CA TYR A 19 3.71 -0.62 -9.31
C TYR A 19 3.33 -1.89 -8.54
N ASN A 20 3.61 -3.05 -9.13
CA ASN A 20 3.25 -4.35 -8.56
C ASN A 20 4.11 -4.72 -7.34
N VAL A 21 3.80 -4.13 -6.19
CA VAL A 21 4.54 -4.36 -4.94
C VAL A 21 4.49 -5.81 -4.49
N LYS A 22 3.38 -6.52 -4.77
CA LYS A 22 3.27 -7.94 -4.42
C LYS A 22 4.28 -8.76 -5.20
N HIS A 23 4.42 -8.52 -6.50
CA HIS A 23 5.43 -9.18 -7.32
C HIS A 23 6.85 -8.84 -6.85
N LYS A 24 7.12 -7.58 -6.47
CA LYS A 24 8.40 -7.18 -5.88
C LYS A 24 8.68 -7.93 -4.57
N LEU A 25 7.70 -8.01 -3.67
CA LEU A 25 7.79 -8.75 -2.41
C LEU A 25 8.01 -10.26 -2.63
N ASP A 26 7.30 -10.85 -3.59
CA ASP A 26 7.45 -12.26 -3.96
C ASP A 26 8.81 -12.58 -4.63
N SER A 27 9.39 -11.64 -5.39
CA SER A 27 10.61 -11.86 -6.21
C SER A 27 11.91 -11.39 -5.57
N CYS A 28 11.98 -10.13 -5.09
CA CYS A 28 13.20 -9.54 -4.53
C CYS A 28 13.56 -10.15 -3.17
N TRP A 29 12.56 -10.46 -2.36
CA TRP A 29 12.74 -10.95 -0.99
C TRP A 29 12.50 -12.46 -0.85
N GLY A 30 12.08 -13.12 -1.93
CA GLY A 30 11.81 -14.56 -1.98
C GLY A 30 13.07 -15.44 -2.10
N ASN A 31 14.23 -14.86 -2.43
CA ASN A 31 15.48 -15.59 -2.64
C ASN A 31 16.24 -15.89 -1.33
N ASP A 32 16.02 -15.07 -0.29
CA ASP A 32 16.49 -15.35 1.07
C ASP A 32 15.43 -16.16 1.82
N LYS A 33 15.82 -17.30 2.40
CA LYS A 33 14.89 -18.22 3.08
C LYS A 33 14.21 -17.57 4.28
N ASP A 34 14.90 -16.71 5.01
CA ASP A 34 14.38 -16.06 6.20
C ASP A 34 13.50 -14.86 5.82
N MET A 35 13.86 -14.10 4.79
CA MET A 35 12.97 -13.07 4.23
C MET A 35 11.69 -13.68 3.63
N LYS A 36 11.79 -14.82 2.94
CA LYS A 36 10.61 -15.54 2.43
C LYS A 36 9.68 -15.99 3.56
N ARG A 37 10.23 -16.46 4.69
CA ARG A 37 9.45 -16.81 5.88
C ARG A 37 8.81 -15.58 6.50
N GLN A 38 9.55 -14.47 6.60
CA GLN A 38 9.04 -13.20 7.10
C GLN A 38 7.86 -12.71 6.25
N TRP A 39 8.05 -12.64 4.93
CA TRP A 39 7.01 -12.23 3.99
C TRP A 39 5.74 -13.11 4.08
N LYS A 40 5.89 -14.43 4.19
CA LYS A 40 4.74 -15.32 4.37
C LYS A 40 3.95 -14.98 5.64
N ARG A 41 4.64 -14.77 6.77
CA ARG A 41 4.01 -14.37 8.03
C ARG A 41 3.33 -13.00 7.90
N ASP A 42 3.98 -12.06 7.23
CA ASP A 42 3.43 -10.72 7.03
C ASP A 42 2.22 -10.74 6.10
N CYS A 43 2.19 -11.57 5.05
CA CYS A 43 0.99 -11.82 4.25
C CYS A 43 -0.19 -12.29 5.11
N GLU A 44 0.06 -13.26 6.00
CA GLU A 44 -0.96 -13.79 6.91
C GLU A 44 -1.44 -12.69 7.88
N ASN A 45 -0.52 -11.88 8.42
CA ASN A 45 -0.84 -10.75 9.28
C ASN A 45 -1.68 -9.69 8.56
N VAL A 46 -1.32 -9.32 7.33
CA VAL A 46 -2.09 -8.36 6.52
C VAL A 46 -3.49 -8.91 6.23
N ARG A 47 -3.62 -10.21 5.96
CA ARG A 47 -4.93 -10.86 5.79
C ARG A 47 -5.79 -10.79 7.06
N LEU A 48 -5.19 -10.87 8.24
CA LEU A 48 -5.90 -10.71 9.51
C LEU A 48 -6.30 -9.24 9.72
N GLN A 49 -5.36 -8.31 9.54
CA GLN A 49 -5.58 -6.86 9.63
C GLN A 49 -6.64 -6.35 8.65
N TRP A 50 -6.82 -7.04 7.52
CA TRP A 50 -7.89 -6.77 6.57
C TRP A 50 -9.26 -6.72 7.26
N GLN A 51 -9.51 -7.56 8.28
CA GLN A 51 -10.78 -7.55 9.02
C GLN A 51 -11.04 -6.24 9.76
N ASP A 52 -9.99 -5.52 10.17
CA ASP A 52 -10.08 -4.31 10.97
C ASP A 52 -10.29 -3.02 10.14
N VAL A 53 -10.13 -3.08 8.81
CA VAL A 53 -10.31 -1.91 7.93
C VAL A 53 -11.81 -1.71 7.67
N ASN A 54 -12.47 -0.78 8.34
CA ASN A 54 -13.93 -0.67 8.31
C ASN A 54 -14.46 0.65 7.76
N SER A 55 -13.57 1.57 7.39
CA SER A 55 -13.94 2.90 6.94
C SER A 55 -12.91 3.53 6.00
N VAL A 56 -13.31 4.59 5.30
CA VAL A 56 -12.39 5.44 4.54
C VAL A 56 -11.30 6.04 5.43
N SER A 57 -11.62 6.38 6.68
CA SER A 57 -10.63 6.87 7.65
C SER A 57 -9.54 5.83 7.94
N ASP A 58 -9.88 4.55 7.99
CA ASP A 58 -8.88 3.48 8.15
C ASP A 58 -7.97 3.41 6.93
N VAL A 59 -8.52 3.51 5.71
CA VAL A 59 -7.72 3.56 4.48
C VAL A 59 -6.76 4.74 4.49
N LYS A 60 -7.23 5.94 4.87
CA LYS A 60 -6.38 7.14 5.04
C LYS A 60 -5.26 6.89 6.06
N MET A 61 -5.58 6.26 7.19
CA MET A 61 -4.59 5.92 8.22
C MET A 61 -3.52 4.97 7.68
N TYR A 62 -3.85 3.99 6.84
CA TYR A 62 -2.84 3.13 6.20
C TYR A 62 -1.94 3.93 5.25
N ILE A 63 -2.50 4.84 4.46
CA ILE A 63 -1.72 5.72 3.57
C ILE A 63 -0.76 6.61 4.38
N GLU A 64 -1.22 7.23 5.46
CA GLU A 64 -0.36 8.09 6.29
C GLU A 64 0.69 7.29 7.08
N ARG A 65 0.38 6.05 7.49
CA ARG A 65 1.38 5.14 8.05
C ARG A 65 2.45 4.78 7.03
N TYR A 66 2.07 4.56 5.78
CA TYR A 66 3.03 4.35 4.69
C TYR A 66 3.92 5.60 4.51
N ALA A 67 3.32 6.79 4.46
CA ALA A 67 4.08 8.04 4.38
C ALA A 67 5.08 8.21 5.52
N SER A 68 4.66 7.92 6.76
CA SER A 68 5.52 8.00 7.95
C SER A 68 6.70 7.03 7.89
N ILE A 69 6.51 5.86 7.27
CA ILE A 69 7.59 4.88 7.06
C ILE A 69 8.57 5.41 6.00
N VAL A 70 8.06 5.90 4.86
CA VAL A 70 8.91 6.49 3.82
C VAL A 70 9.74 7.67 4.36
N GLU A 71 9.12 8.58 5.12
CA GLU A 71 9.81 9.72 5.76
C GLU A 71 10.90 9.26 6.75
N ARG A 72 10.63 8.21 7.52
CA ARG A 72 11.65 7.64 8.43
C ARG A 72 12.88 7.18 7.65
N TYR A 73 12.68 6.54 6.50
CA TYR A 73 13.76 6.05 5.65
C TYR A 73 14.49 7.17 4.88
N GLN A 74 13.89 8.35 4.70
CA GLN A 74 14.60 9.54 4.19
C GLN A 74 15.78 9.94 5.08
N ASN A 75 15.66 9.72 6.40
CA ASN A 75 16.62 10.17 7.40
C ASN A 75 17.59 9.07 7.86
N ILE A 76 17.46 7.84 7.35
CA ILE A 76 18.32 6.71 7.71
C ILE A 76 19.31 6.42 6.57
N ARG A 77 20.61 6.42 6.89
CA ARG A 77 21.65 5.87 6.01
C ARG A 77 21.59 4.34 6.08
N GLY A 78 21.49 3.67 4.94
CA GLY A 78 21.48 2.21 4.87
C GLY A 78 21.33 1.70 3.45
N VAL A 79 21.66 0.43 3.26
CA VAL A 79 21.69 -0.24 1.96
C VAL A 79 20.31 -0.19 1.30
N TYR A 80 20.27 -0.11 -0.04
CA TYR A 80 19.03 -0.22 -0.84
C TYR A 80 18.21 -1.48 -0.49
N LEU A 81 18.90 -2.56 -0.13
CA LEU A 81 18.37 -3.86 0.31
C LEU A 81 17.59 -3.84 1.64
N ASP A 82 17.29 -2.68 2.22
CA ASP A 82 16.42 -2.56 3.41
C ASP A 82 15.05 -1.91 3.10
N SER A 83 14.61 -1.87 1.83
CA SER A 83 13.30 -1.28 1.46
C SER A 83 12.07 -2.12 1.85
N TYR A 84 12.26 -3.31 2.43
CA TYR A 84 11.19 -4.26 2.74
C TYR A 84 10.05 -3.63 3.55
N ASP A 85 10.37 -2.81 4.56
CA ASP A 85 9.34 -2.18 5.41
C ASP A 85 8.49 -1.16 4.63
N MET A 86 9.10 -0.42 3.70
CA MET A 86 8.38 0.50 2.80
C MET A 86 7.48 -0.28 1.82
N ASP A 87 7.99 -1.36 1.23
CA ASP A 87 7.24 -2.22 0.33
C ASP A 87 6.07 -2.93 1.06
N LEU A 88 6.28 -3.41 2.29
CA LEU A 88 5.26 -4.02 3.12
C LEU A 88 4.17 -3.00 3.52
N ALA A 89 4.57 -1.76 3.82
CA ALA A 89 3.63 -0.69 4.11
C ALA A 89 2.74 -0.35 2.90
N LEU A 90 3.33 -0.26 1.70
CA LEU A 90 2.60 -0.10 0.46
C LEU A 90 1.61 -1.27 0.21
N TYR A 91 2.04 -2.51 0.44
CA TYR A 91 1.18 -3.68 0.30
C TYR A 91 -0.04 -3.63 1.25
N ARG A 92 0.14 -3.14 2.48
CA ARG A 92 -0.97 -2.92 3.43
C ARG A 92 -1.97 -1.88 2.92
N VAL A 93 -1.50 -0.80 2.31
CA VAL A 93 -2.37 0.22 1.68
C VAL A 93 -3.20 -0.39 0.56
N ILE A 94 -2.56 -1.15 -0.34
CA ILE A 94 -3.27 -1.85 -1.43
C ILE A 94 -4.33 -2.80 -0.88
N SER A 95 -4.01 -3.56 0.18
CA SER A 95 -4.97 -4.46 0.81
C SER A 95 -6.19 -3.72 1.41
N ALA A 96 -5.96 -2.56 2.04
CA ALA A 96 -7.03 -1.72 2.57
C ALA A 96 -7.94 -1.15 1.47
N LEU A 97 -7.35 -0.64 0.37
CA LEU A 97 -8.09 -0.16 -0.79
C LEU A 97 -8.87 -1.29 -1.49
N GLN A 98 -8.30 -2.50 -1.57
CA GLN A 98 -8.99 -3.68 -2.09
C GLN A 98 -10.22 -4.02 -1.24
N LYS A 99 -10.13 -3.93 0.10
CA LYS A 99 -11.31 -4.09 0.96
C LYS A 99 -12.36 -3.04 0.66
N MET A 100 -11.96 -1.78 0.62
CA MET A 100 -12.86 -0.66 0.31
C MET A 100 -13.60 -0.91 -1.02
N ALA A 101 -12.89 -1.34 -2.07
CA ALA A 101 -13.50 -1.69 -3.35
C ALA A 101 -14.45 -2.90 -3.24
N GLN A 102 -14.10 -3.94 -2.49
CA GLN A 102 -14.93 -5.14 -2.35
C GLN A 102 -16.22 -4.86 -1.58
N CYS A 103 -16.13 -4.06 -0.53
CA CYS A 103 -17.18 -3.81 0.44
C CYS A 103 -17.76 -2.39 0.38
N TYR A 104 -17.55 -1.66 -0.72
CA TYR A 104 -17.95 -0.25 -0.85
C TYR A 104 -19.43 -0.03 -0.48
N ASP A 105 -20.32 -0.86 -1.02
CA ASP A 105 -21.78 -0.74 -0.81
C ASP A 105 -22.27 -1.41 0.49
N TYR A 106 -21.37 -1.96 1.32
CA TYR A 106 -21.77 -2.66 2.54
C TYR A 106 -22.01 -1.65 3.67
N GLU A 107 -23.27 -1.35 3.95
CA GLU A 107 -23.71 -0.27 4.86
C GLU A 107 -23.14 -0.34 6.28
N ALA A 108 -22.79 -1.54 6.75
CA ALA A 108 -22.16 -1.71 8.06
C ALA A 108 -20.72 -1.14 8.12
N LEU A 109 -20.14 -0.80 6.97
CA LEU A 109 -18.81 -0.21 6.84
C LEU A 109 -18.92 1.22 6.33
N GLY A 110 -18.05 2.09 6.83
CA GLY A 110 -17.99 3.50 6.46
C GLY A 110 -17.28 3.77 5.13
N PHE A 111 -17.56 2.97 4.09
CA PHE A 111 -16.98 3.13 2.75
C PHE A 111 -17.89 3.87 1.77
N ASN A 112 -19.21 3.63 1.84
CA ASN A 112 -20.22 4.15 0.90
C ASN A 112 -20.37 5.69 0.92
N GLY A 113 -19.81 6.36 1.93
CA GLY A 113 -19.84 7.82 2.05
C GLY A 113 -18.78 8.54 1.20
N CYS A 114 -17.90 7.83 0.49
CA CYS A 114 -16.76 8.41 -0.23
C CYS A 114 -17.06 8.57 -1.73
N ASN A 115 -17.07 9.79 -2.24
CA ASN A 115 -17.33 10.07 -3.65
C ASN A 115 -16.08 9.91 -4.54
N LYS A 116 -16.21 10.13 -5.87
CA LYS A 116 -15.09 10.02 -6.81
C LYS A 116 -13.94 10.99 -6.50
N GLU A 117 -14.24 12.23 -6.14
CA GLU A 117 -13.24 13.25 -5.82
C GLU A 117 -12.44 12.87 -4.57
N GLU A 118 -13.10 12.32 -3.56
CA GLU A 118 -12.45 11.82 -2.35
C GLU A 118 -11.61 10.58 -2.63
N ILE A 119 -12.05 9.70 -3.53
CA ILE A 119 -11.26 8.55 -4.00
C ILE A 119 -10.04 9.04 -4.77
N ASP A 120 -10.19 10.01 -5.66
CA ASP A 120 -9.06 10.62 -6.36
C ASP A 120 -8.04 11.19 -5.38
N ALA A 121 -8.47 11.91 -4.35
CA ALA A 121 -7.57 12.41 -3.32
C ALA A 121 -6.81 11.29 -2.57
N LEU A 122 -7.42 10.12 -2.33
CA LEU A 122 -6.72 8.97 -1.75
C LEU A 122 -5.62 8.45 -2.68
N PHE A 123 -5.92 8.33 -3.97
CA PHE A 123 -4.97 7.85 -4.96
C PHE A 123 -3.86 8.87 -5.21
N ASP A 124 -4.17 10.16 -5.32
CA ASP A 124 -3.18 11.22 -5.47
C ASP A 124 -2.19 11.20 -4.32
N ARG A 125 -2.69 11.06 -3.07
CA ARG A 125 -1.83 10.90 -1.90
C ARG A 125 -0.99 9.63 -1.97
N LEU A 126 -1.57 8.50 -2.39
CA LEU A 126 -0.82 7.24 -2.58
C LEU A 126 0.29 7.39 -3.64
N TYR A 127 0.00 7.98 -4.80
CA TYR A 127 1.00 8.24 -5.85
C TYR A 127 2.10 9.17 -5.35
N GLN A 128 1.76 10.22 -4.60
CA GLN A 128 2.75 11.11 -4.00
C GLN A 128 3.72 10.32 -3.09
N VAL A 129 3.18 9.56 -2.13
CA VAL A 129 4.01 8.82 -1.18
C VAL A 129 4.84 7.73 -1.88
N PHE A 130 4.28 7.11 -2.93
CA PHE A 130 5.03 6.16 -3.76
C PHE A 130 6.22 6.82 -4.46
N ASN A 131 6.03 7.99 -5.06
CA ASN A 131 7.12 8.73 -5.68
C ASN A 131 8.19 9.13 -4.64
N ASP A 132 7.77 9.53 -3.43
CA ASP A 132 8.70 9.82 -2.33
C ASP A 132 9.52 8.57 -1.94
N MET A 133 8.90 7.37 -1.96
CA MET A 133 9.59 6.10 -1.71
C MET A 133 10.64 5.81 -2.79
N GLU A 134 10.30 6.02 -4.07
CA GLU A 134 11.24 5.81 -5.18
C GLU A 134 12.43 6.78 -5.09
N ASP A 135 12.20 8.04 -4.73
CA ASP A 135 13.27 9.02 -4.50
C ASP A 135 14.18 8.61 -3.33
N VAL A 136 13.59 8.07 -2.24
CA VAL A 136 14.36 7.50 -1.12
C VAL A 136 15.21 6.33 -1.61
N ASN A 137 14.62 5.40 -2.35
CA ASN A 137 15.29 4.23 -2.89
C ASN A 137 16.47 4.61 -3.80
N ILE A 138 16.28 5.56 -4.73
CA ILE A 138 17.34 6.06 -5.62
C ILE A 138 18.47 6.70 -4.82
N ARG A 139 18.16 7.61 -3.88
CA ARG A 139 19.19 8.26 -3.05
C ARG A 139 20.02 7.26 -2.25
N ARG A 140 19.39 6.23 -1.71
CA ARG A 140 20.08 5.18 -0.94
C ARG A 140 20.97 4.32 -1.83
N ALA A 141 20.50 3.96 -3.04
CA ALA A 141 21.31 3.24 -4.02
C ALA A 141 22.56 4.01 -4.49
N MET A 142 22.53 5.35 -4.45
CA MET A 142 23.69 6.20 -4.77
C MET A 142 24.68 6.38 -3.60
N GLN A 143 24.31 5.96 -2.39
CA GLN A 143 25.16 6.05 -1.19
C GLN A 143 25.97 4.76 -0.91
N ASP A 144 25.57 3.64 -1.53
CA ASP A 144 26.30 2.37 -1.55
C ASP A 144 27.44 2.39 -2.58
#